data_AF-A0A972YHT8-F1
#
_entry.id   AF-A0A972YHT8-F1
#
_cell.length_a   1.000
_cell.length_b   1.000
_cell.length_c   1.000
_cell.angle_alpha   90.00
_cell.angle_beta   90.00
_cell.angle_gamma   90.00
#
_symmetry.space_group_name_H-M   'P 1'
#
loop_
_entity.id
_entity.type
_entity.pdbx_description
1 polymer ?
#
loop_
_entity_poly.entity_id
_entity_poly.type
_entity_poly.pdbx_seq_one_letter_code
_entity_poly.pdbx_strand_id
1 'polypeptide(L)'
;MSELYSLTKNKLAITMWILWTLIIYFIGMVILNLIGHSSNINEGNAFLISGLLIGLSALLASTTIMQSILNTNTNEDKKEVNETSNFYLEKSLEEIKNVYDLLKDKNNDRVTWILAARVLIDAIKLSKNIEKSSHKDVYEIQEFQLKHKLSTLFESKEYQCLSFFAGLPYEENENEDLVMANIFSNSANFRLAESSIITLFSFVEYPKDFNDPLDDSMILDSSIALEKWRREGGMIMVKKHAANYLTILIDENKKYSTRAIENTIL
;
A
#
# COMPACT_ATOMS: atom_id res chain seq x y z
N MET A 1 8.78 22.03 10.11
CA MET A 1 10.18 22.20 9.64
C MET A 1 10.26 22.28 8.10
N SER A 2 9.43 21.53 7.35
CA SER A 2 9.38 21.58 5.88
C SER A 2 8.96 22.93 5.27
N GLU A 3 8.03 23.67 5.89
CA GLU A 3 7.58 24.99 5.38
C GLU A 3 8.66 26.08 5.43
N LEU A 4 9.46 26.12 6.51
CA LEU A 4 10.60 27.04 6.64
C LEU A 4 11.69 26.73 5.60
N TYR A 5 11.86 25.45 5.26
CA TYR A 5 12.80 25.01 4.24
C TYR A 5 12.33 25.36 2.82
N SER A 6 11.04 25.24 2.51
CA SER A 6 10.51 25.63 1.20
C SER A 6 10.57 27.15 0.98
N LEU A 7 10.31 27.93 2.03
CA LEU A 7 10.34 29.40 1.96
C LEU A 7 11.74 29.94 1.69
N THR A 8 12.76 29.33 2.30
CA THR A 8 14.17 29.72 2.10
C THR A 8 14.66 29.35 0.70
N LYS A 9 14.28 28.17 0.19
CA LYS A 9 14.60 27.72 -1.17
C LYS A 9 14.02 28.65 -2.24
N ASN A 10 12.77 29.09 -2.08
CA ASN A 10 12.15 30.05 -3.00
C ASN A 10 12.84 31.42 -2.98
N LYS A 11 13.21 31.94 -1.80
CA LYS A 11 13.95 33.21 -1.70
C LYS A 11 15.31 33.12 -2.40
N LEU A 12 16.04 32.02 -2.21
CA LEU A 12 17.34 31.81 -2.87
C LEU A 12 17.19 31.79 -4.40
N ALA A 13 16.21 31.05 -4.93
CA ALA A 13 15.93 30.98 -6.36
C ALA A 13 15.62 32.36 -6.96
N ILE A 14 14.79 33.16 -6.29
CA ILE A 14 14.47 34.53 -6.72
C ILE A 14 15.72 35.42 -6.72
N THR A 15 16.54 35.36 -5.66
CA THR A 15 17.77 36.16 -5.59
C THR A 15 18.77 35.78 -6.68
N MET A 16 18.92 34.49 -6.99
CA MET A 16 19.77 34.04 -8.08
C MET A 16 19.25 34.48 -9.45
N TRP A 17 17.93 34.47 -9.66
CA TRP A 17 17.33 34.93 -10.90
C TRP A 17 17.55 36.44 -11.13
N ILE A 18 17.42 37.25 -10.08
CA ILE A 18 17.71 38.69 -10.11
C ILE A 18 19.20 38.92 -10.42
N LEU A 19 20.10 38.16 -9.79
CA LEU A 19 21.53 38.26 -10.05
C LEU A 19 21.86 37.92 -11.53
N TRP A 20 21.23 36.89 -12.07
CA TRP A 20 21.41 36.47 -13.46
C TRP A 20 20.94 37.53 -14.46
N THR A 21 19.78 38.14 -14.23
CA THR A 21 19.29 39.22 -15.09
C THR A 21 20.20 40.44 -15.08
N LEU A 22 20.77 40.79 -13.92
CA LEU A 22 21.78 41.84 -13.79
C LEU A 22 23.07 41.51 -14.55
N ILE A 23 23.57 40.28 -14.44
CA ILE A 23 24.78 39.82 -15.16
C ILE A 23 24.55 39.90 -16.68
N ILE A 24 23.42 39.39 -17.18
CA ILE A 24 23.08 39.44 -18.61
C ILE A 24 22.97 40.89 -19.09
N TYR A 25 22.35 41.77 -18.31
CA TYR A 25 22.26 43.20 -18.62
C TYR A 25 23.65 43.85 -18.75
N PHE A 26 24.55 43.59 -17.79
CA PHE A 26 25.92 44.10 -17.83
C PHE A 26 26.70 43.57 -19.05
N ILE A 27 26.57 42.28 -19.36
CA ILE A 27 27.21 41.68 -20.54
C ILE A 27 26.67 42.34 -21.82
N GLY A 28 25.36 42.55 -21.92
CA GLY A 28 24.74 43.24 -23.05
C GLY A 28 25.27 44.66 -23.23
N MET A 29 25.41 45.41 -22.13
CA MET A 29 25.99 46.76 -22.15
C MET A 29 27.45 46.77 -22.63
N VAL A 30 28.26 45.79 -22.20
CA VAL A 30 29.67 45.67 -22.66
C VAL A 30 29.72 45.34 -24.15
N ILE A 31 28.89 44.39 -24.63
CA ILE A 31 28.82 44.03 -26.05
C ILE A 31 28.42 45.22 -26.90
N LEU A 32 27.38 45.98 -26.51
CA LEU A 32 26.95 47.18 -27.23
C LEU A 32 28.07 48.24 -27.30
N ASN A 33 28.80 48.44 -26.21
CA ASN A 33 29.95 49.36 -26.19
C ASN A 33 31.08 48.90 -27.13
N LEU A 34 31.36 47.60 -27.14
CA LEU A 34 32.37 47.00 -28.03
C LEU A 34 31.99 47.12 -29.52
N ILE A 35 30.71 46.90 -29.87
CA ILE A 35 30.22 47.06 -31.25
C ILE A 35 30.39 48.51 -31.71
N GLY A 36 30.07 49.48 -30.87
CA GLY A 36 30.24 50.91 -31.16
C GLY A 36 31.70 51.34 -31.38
N HIS A 37 32.67 50.59 -30.85
CA HIS A 37 34.11 50.84 -31.01
C HIS A 37 34.81 49.94 -32.05
N SER A 38 34.06 49.05 -32.72
CA SER A 38 34.61 47.98 -33.59
C SER A 38 35.28 48.46 -34.88
N SER A 39 35.21 49.75 -35.22
CA SER A 39 35.96 50.31 -36.36
C SER A 39 37.47 50.42 -36.11
N ASN A 40 37.96 50.22 -34.87
CA ASN A 40 39.38 50.29 -34.50
C ASN A 40 39.79 49.12 -33.56
N ILE A 41 39.67 47.87 -34.03
CA ILE A 41 40.14 46.71 -33.27
C ILE A 41 41.68 46.70 -33.25
N ASN A 42 42.27 47.15 -32.14
CA ASN A 42 43.69 47.00 -31.84
C ASN A 42 43.93 45.69 -31.06
N GLU A 43 45.16 45.16 -31.09
CA GLU A 43 45.54 43.87 -30.46
C GLU A 43 45.14 43.80 -28.96
N GLY A 44 45.15 44.93 -28.24
CA GLY A 44 44.71 44.99 -26.84
C GLY A 44 43.23 44.65 -26.62
N ASN A 45 42.36 44.96 -27.58
CA ASN A 45 40.92 44.69 -27.47
C ASN A 45 40.61 43.20 -27.71
N ALA A 46 41.40 42.53 -28.54
CA ALA A 46 41.24 41.09 -28.81
C ALA A 46 41.48 40.24 -27.55
N PHE A 47 42.45 40.62 -26.72
CA PHE A 47 42.73 39.95 -25.46
C PHE A 47 41.54 40.04 -24.48
N LEU A 48 40.95 41.24 -24.33
CA LEU A 48 39.78 41.44 -23.46
C LEU A 48 38.56 40.63 -23.91
N ILE A 49 38.31 40.56 -25.23
CA ILE A 49 37.21 39.75 -25.79
C ILE A 49 37.43 38.26 -25.49
N SER A 50 38.65 37.76 -25.63
CA SER A 50 38.97 36.36 -25.30
C SER A 50 38.77 36.04 -23.82
N GLY A 51 39.21 36.93 -22.92
CA GLY A 51 39.00 36.80 -21.48
C GLY A 51 37.51 36.78 -21.09
N LEU A 52 36.70 37.63 -21.74
CA LEU A 52 35.25 37.64 -21.56
C LEU A 52 34.59 36.33 -22.00
N LEU A 53 35.00 35.78 -23.15
CA LEU A 53 34.47 34.50 -23.65
C LEU A 53 34.83 33.32 -22.73
N ILE A 54 36.06 33.30 -22.21
CA ILE A 54 36.50 32.29 -21.22
C ILE A 54 35.71 32.44 -19.91
N GLY A 55 35.50 33.67 -19.43
CA GLY A 55 34.67 33.94 -18.25
C GLY A 55 33.21 33.50 -18.41
N LEU A 56 32.60 33.79 -19.58
CA LEU A 56 31.25 33.38 -19.93
C LEU A 56 31.09 31.85 -19.98
N SER A 57 32.04 31.16 -20.59
CA SER A 57 32.02 29.69 -20.66
C SER A 57 32.19 29.05 -19.27
N ALA A 58 33.04 29.60 -18.41
CA ALA A 58 33.15 29.16 -17.02
C ALA A 58 31.85 29.37 -16.23
N LEU A 59 31.17 30.51 -16.42
CA LEU A 59 29.86 30.78 -15.78
C LEU A 59 28.77 29.80 -16.24
N LEU A 60 28.68 29.53 -17.55
CA LEU A 60 27.73 28.58 -18.10
C LEU A 60 27.98 27.17 -17.55
N ALA A 61 29.23 26.73 -17.50
CA ALA A 61 29.60 25.44 -16.90
C ALA A 61 29.26 25.38 -15.40
N SER A 62 29.46 26.47 -14.65
CA SER A 62 29.06 26.55 -13.24
C SER A 62 27.55 26.42 -13.06
N THR A 63 26.73 27.02 -13.95
CA THR A 63 25.28 26.89 -13.87
C THR A 63 24.77 25.50 -14.18
N THR A 64 25.33 24.81 -15.17
CA THR A 64 24.92 23.45 -15.51
C THR A 64 25.24 22.48 -14.37
N ILE A 65 26.42 22.62 -13.74
CA ILE A 65 26.78 21.84 -12.55
C ILE A 65 25.81 22.13 -11.39
N MET A 66 25.52 23.40 -11.11
CA MET A 66 24.60 23.77 -10.02
C MET A 66 23.18 23.25 -10.26
N GLN A 67 22.67 23.37 -11.49
CA GLN A 67 21.35 22.85 -11.85
C GLN A 67 21.33 21.32 -11.77
N SER A 68 22.42 20.64 -12.15
CA SER A 68 22.56 19.20 -11.96
C SER A 68 22.51 18.81 -10.49
N ILE A 69 23.24 19.52 -9.60
CA ILE A 69 23.24 19.25 -8.15
C ILE A 69 21.84 19.48 -7.54
N LEU A 70 21.16 20.56 -7.95
CA LEU A 70 19.81 20.82 -7.47
C LEU A 70 18.83 19.72 -7.93
N ASN A 71 18.95 19.26 -9.18
CA ASN A 71 18.12 18.20 -9.71
C ASN A 71 18.42 16.86 -9.03
N THR A 72 19.69 16.51 -8.78
CA THR A 72 20.06 15.28 -8.05
C THR A 72 19.50 15.31 -6.65
N ASN A 73 19.67 16.41 -5.90
CA ASN A 73 19.15 16.53 -4.54
C ASN A 73 17.62 16.39 -4.51
N THR A 74 16.89 17.03 -5.45
CA THR A 74 15.43 16.87 -5.49
C THR A 74 14.97 15.47 -5.86
N ASN A 75 15.75 14.76 -6.68
CA ASN A 75 15.45 13.38 -7.04
C ASN A 75 15.79 12.42 -5.89
N GLU A 76 16.86 12.70 -5.15
CA GLU A 76 17.22 11.99 -3.92
C GLU A 76 16.15 12.19 -2.84
N ASP A 77 15.70 13.43 -2.58
CA ASP A 77 14.61 13.70 -1.63
C ASP A 77 13.34 12.92 -2.00
N LYS A 78 12.94 12.95 -3.28
CA LYS A 78 11.76 12.20 -3.77
C LYS A 78 11.94 10.70 -3.65
N LYS A 79 13.16 10.21 -3.91
CA LYS A 79 13.51 8.80 -3.80
C LYS A 79 13.46 8.36 -2.34
N GLU A 80 14.02 9.14 -1.42
CA GLU A 80 14.01 8.88 0.03
C GLU A 80 12.58 8.83 0.58
N VAL A 81 11.74 9.80 0.22
CA VAL A 81 10.31 9.80 0.59
C VAL A 81 9.61 8.55 0.05
N ASN A 82 9.89 8.17 -1.19
CA ASN A 82 9.30 6.98 -1.80
C ASN A 82 9.75 5.68 -1.12
N GLU A 83 11.04 5.53 -0.84
CA GLU A 83 11.63 4.36 -0.16
C GLU A 83 11.13 4.25 1.29
N THR A 84 11.13 5.36 2.02
CA THR A 84 10.60 5.43 3.39
C THR A 84 9.12 5.07 3.44
N SER A 85 8.32 5.64 2.52
CA SER A 85 6.90 5.31 2.42
C SER A 85 6.68 3.83 2.03
N ASN A 86 7.55 3.24 1.21
CA ASN A 86 7.46 1.83 0.83
C ASN A 86 7.81 0.91 2.01
N PHE A 87 8.84 1.27 2.78
CA PHE A 87 9.21 0.53 3.99
C PHE A 87 8.04 0.45 5.00
N TYR A 88 7.38 1.58 5.29
CA TYR A 88 6.22 1.58 6.18
C TYR A 88 5.04 0.78 5.63
N LEU A 89 4.80 0.85 4.31
CA LEU A 89 3.80 0.02 3.64
C LEU A 89 4.11 -1.46 3.85
N GLU A 90 5.27 -1.94 3.41
CA GLU A 90 5.67 -3.35 3.52
C GLU A 90 5.58 -3.86 4.97
N LYS A 91 6.12 -3.08 5.91
CA LYS A 91 6.13 -3.48 7.32
C LYS A 91 4.72 -3.53 7.91
N SER A 92 3.87 -2.55 7.61
CA SER A 92 2.48 -2.55 8.09
C SER A 92 1.66 -3.72 7.51
N LEU A 93 1.87 -4.05 6.23
CA LEU A 93 1.22 -5.19 5.58
C LEU A 93 1.69 -6.54 6.13
N GLU A 94 2.97 -6.67 6.40
CA GLU A 94 3.55 -7.86 7.05
C GLU A 94 2.89 -8.09 8.42
N GLU A 95 2.80 -7.06 9.27
CA GLU A 95 2.21 -7.19 10.60
C GLU A 95 0.70 -7.45 10.54
N ILE A 96 -0.03 -6.82 9.63
CA ILE A 96 -1.45 -7.14 9.35
C ILE A 96 -1.63 -8.61 9.01
N LYS A 97 -0.76 -9.16 8.16
CA LYS A 97 -0.79 -10.59 7.83
C LYS A 97 -0.51 -11.47 9.04
N ASN A 98 0.47 -11.08 9.87
CA ASN A 98 0.80 -11.80 11.11
C ASN A 98 -0.42 -11.89 12.06
N VAL A 99 -1.25 -10.84 12.14
CA VAL A 99 -2.49 -10.88 12.93
C VAL A 99 -3.41 -12.01 12.48
N TYR A 100 -3.64 -12.16 11.17
CA TYR A 100 -4.44 -13.27 10.65
C TYR A 100 -3.80 -14.62 10.96
N ASP A 101 -2.49 -14.74 10.73
CA ASP A 101 -1.77 -16.00 10.96
C ASP A 101 -1.79 -16.44 12.43
N LEU A 102 -1.83 -15.50 13.38
CA LEU A 102 -1.99 -15.76 14.81
C LEU A 102 -3.39 -16.21 15.21
N LEU A 103 -4.43 -15.90 14.42
CA LEU A 103 -5.82 -16.14 14.80
C LEU A 103 -6.52 -17.21 13.94
N LYS A 104 -5.97 -17.54 12.77
CA LYS A 104 -6.61 -18.43 11.77
C LYS A 104 -6.90 -19.86 12.26
N ASP A 105 -6.17 -20.33 13.26
CA ASP A 105 -6.35 -21.66 13.87
C ASP A 105 -7.44 -21.67 14.94
N LYS A 106 -8.06 -20.51 15.21
CA LYS A 106 -9.15 -20.34 16.17
C LYS A 106 -8.78 -20.69 17.60
N ASN A 107 -7.53 -20.44 17.98
CA ASN A 107 -7.12 -20.56 19.36
C ASN A 107 -7.89 -19.58 20.27
N ASN A 108 -8.16 -20.02 21.50
CA ASN A 108 -8.70 -19.22 22.59
C ASN A 108 -7.59 -18.85 23.61
N ASP A 109 -6.34 -18.73 23.14
CA ASP A 109 -5.19 -18.43 24.00
C ASP A 109 -5.08 -16.93 24.27
N ARG A 110 -5.16 -16.56 25.55
CA ARG A 110 -5.09 -15.17 26.00
C ARG A 110 -3.83 -14.46 25.52
N VAL A 111 -2.67 -15.12 25.56
CA VAL A 111 -1.39 -14.50 25.18
C VAL A 111 -1.38 -14.20 23.69
N THR A 112 -1.83 -15.14 22.87
CA THR A 112 -1.94 -15.02 21.42
C THR A 112 -2.88 -13.89 21.02
N TRP A 113 -4.04 -13.76 21.69
CA TRP A 113 -4.98 -12.65 21.45
C TRP A 113 -4.41 -11.28 21.83
N ILE A 114 -3.72 -11.17 22.98
CA ILE A 114 -3.04 -9.93 23.38
C ILE A 114 -1.95 -9.57 22.36
N LEU A 115 -1.17 -10.55 21.91
CA LEU A 115 -0.13 -10.35 20.92
C LEU A 115 -0.74 -9.87 19.60
N ALA A 116 -1.77 -10.55 19.09
CA ALA A 116 -2.46 -10.18 17.86
C ALA A 116 -3.00 -8.74 17.92
N ALA A 117 -3.66 -8.37 19.02
CA ALA A 117 -4.15 -7.01 19.21
C ALA A 117 -3.03 -5.96 19.26
N ARG A 118 -1.90 -6.27 19.92
CA ARG A 118 -0.74 -5.36 19.96
C ARG A 118 -0.10 -5.20 18.57
N VAL A 119 0.12 -6.31 17.86
CA VAL A 119 0.67 -6.32 16.49
C VAL A 119 -0.23 -5.50 15.57
N LEU A 120 -1.56 -5.65 15.67
CA LEU A 120 -2.51 -4.86 14.91
C LEU A 120 -2.39 -3.35 15.19
N ILE A 121 -2.34 -2.97 16.47
CA ILE A 121 -2.15 -1.57 16.88
C ILE A 121 -0.86 -0.99 16.28
N ASP A 122 0.23 -1.75 16.31
CA ASP A 122 1.51 -1.28 15.78
C ASP A 122 1.51 -1.23 14.25
N ALA A 123 0.85 -2.15 13.56
CA ALA A 123 0.62 -2.08 12.12
C ALA A 123 -0.14 -0.81 11.72
N ILE A 124 -1.21 -0.48 12.45
CA ILE A 124 -2.00 0.75 12.26
C ILE A 124 -1.17 2.01 12.56
N LYS A 125 -0.25 1.96 13.54
CA LYS A 125 0.67 3.09 13.78
C LYS A 125 1.66 3.27 12.64
N LEU A 126 2.22 2.17 12.11
CA LEU A 126 3.15 2.22 10.99
C LEU A 126 2.49 2.76 9.73
N SER A 127 1.24 2.38 9.45
CA SER A 127 0.52 2.83 8.25
C SER A 127 0.26 4.34 8.23
N LYS A 128 0.17 4.99 9.41
CA LYS A 128 0.07 6.46 9.51
C LYS A 128 1.31 7.19 8.98
N ASN A 129 2.45 6.52 8.87
CA ASN A 129 3.70 7.09 8.34
C ASN A 129 3.86 6.85 6.82
N ILE A 130 2.90 6.22 6.15
CA ILE A 130 2.90 6.09 4.69
C ILE A 130 2.57 7.47 4.11
N GLU A 131 3.53 8.11 3.45
CA GLU A 131 3.35 9.46 2.90
C GLU A 131 2.72 9.45 1.51
N LYS A 132 3.14 8.51 0.64
CA LYS A 132 2.75 8.49 -0.76
C LYS A 132 1.33 7.96 -0.94
N SER A 133 0.48 8.70 -1.66
CA SER A 133 -0.92 8.33 -1.89
C SER A 133 -1.06 6.94 -2.51
N SER A 134 -0.28 6.63 -3.55
CA SER A 134 -0.32 5.32 -4.20
C SER A 134 0.01 4.16 -3.27
N HIS A 135 0.79 4.38 -2.22
CA HIS A 135 1.09 3.36 -1.21
C HIS A 135 -0.05 3.24 -0.19
N LYS A 136 -0.72 4.35 0.14
CA LYS A 136 -1.94 4.32 0.98
C LYS A 136 -3.04 3.52 0.31
N ASP A 137 -3.27 3.73 -0.99
CA ASP A 137 -4.27 2.99 -1.75
C ASP A 137 -4.03 1.46 -1.67
N VAL A 138 -2.77 1.04 -1.80
CA VAL A 138 -2.38 -0.37 -1.66
C VAL A 138 -2.63 -0.88 -0.24
N TYR A 139 -2.27 -0.09 0.77
CA TYR A 139 -2.53 -0.43 2.17
C TYR A 139 -4.03 -0.59 2.44
N GLU A 140 -4.86 0.35 2.01
CA GLU A 140 -6.32 0.32 2.22
C GLU A 140 -6.97 -0.93 1.60
N ILE A 141 -6.54 -1.32 0.39
CA ILE A 141 -7.02 -2.55 -0.25
C ILE A 141 -6.66 -3.78 0.59
N GLN A 142 -5.43 -3.87 1.10
CA GLN A 142 -4.99 -5.01 1.90
C GLN A 142 -5.63 -5.03 3.28
N GLU A 143 -5.79 -3.86 3.90
CA GLU A 143 -6.53 -3.70 5.17
C GLU A 143 -7.95 -4.20 5.02
N PHE A 144 -8.65 -3.78 3.95
CA PHE A 144 -10.00 -4.24 3.64
C PHE A 144 -10.06 -5.77 3.45
N GLN A 145 -9.12 -6.35 2.72
CA GLN A 145 -9.02 -7.81 2.55
C GLN A 145 -8.81 -8.53 3.89
N LEU A 146 -8.00 -7.97 4.79
CA LEU A 146 -7.81 -8.53 6.14
C LEU A 146 -9.09 -8.43 6.95
N LYS A 147 -9.75 -7.26 6.98
CA LYS A 147 -11.02 -7.05 7.72
C LYS A 147 -12.05 -8.10 7.31
N HIS A 148 -12.21 -8.31 6.01
CA HIS A 148 -13.11 -9.33 5.49
C HIS A 148 -12.73 -10.76 5.93
N LYS A 149 -11.44 -11.12 5.87
CA LYS A 149 -10.96 -12.44 6.32
C LYS A 149 -11.18 -12.66 7.81
N LEU A 150 -10.94 -11.65 8.64
CA LEU A 150 -11.16 -11.71 10.09
C LEU A 150 -12.66 -11.72 10.43
N SER A 151 -13.50 -10.96 9.73
CA SER A 151 -14.97 -11.05 9.87
C SER A 151 -15.45 -12.47 9.61
N THR A 152 -15.05 -13.04 8.47
CA THR A 152 -15.41 -14.41 8.09
C THR A 152 -14.93 -15.43 9.13
N LEU A 153 -13.74 -15.22 9.70
CA LEU A 153 -13.21 -16.05 10.78
C LEU A 153 -14.12 -15.98 12.02
N PHE A 154 -14.46 -14.77 12.47
CA PHE A 154 -15.27 -14.49 13.66
C PHE A 154 -16.76 -14.83 13.51
N GLU A 155 -17.26 -14.99 12.28
CA GLU A 155 -18.63 -15.46 12.03
C GLU A 155 -18.83 -16.95 12.33
N SER A 156 -17.75 -17.73 12.50
CA SER A 156 -17.90 -19.16 12.79
C SER A 156 -18.51 -19.41 14.19
N LYS A 157 -19.29 -20.49 14.31
CA LYS A 157 -20.06 -20.82 15.53
C LYS A 157 -19.22 -20.79 16.82
N GLU A 158 -17.96 -21.19 16.73
CA GLU A 158 -17.02 -21.22 17.86
C GLU A 158 -16.81 -19.83 18.50
N TYR A 159 -16.78 -18.76 17.69
CA TYR A 159 -16.62 -17.38 18.18
C TYR A 159 -17.94 -16.74 18.64
N GLN A 160 -19.07 -17.40 18.43
CA GLN A 160 -20.37 -16.94 18.91
C GLN A 160 -20.66 -17.44 20.34
N CYS A 161 -19.87 -18.40 20.82
CA CYS A 161 -20.00 -18.99 22.15
C CYS A 161 -19.28 -18.17 23.23
N LEU A 162 -19.94 -17.99 24.36
CA LEU A 162 -19.40 -17.25 25.50
C LEU A 162 -18.17 -17.95 26.11
N SER A 163 -18.16 -19.29 26.12
CA SER A 163 -17.04 -20.14 26.55
C SER A 163 -15.73 -19.76 25.87
N PHE A 164 -15.76 -19.44 24.57
CA PHE A 164 -14.58 -19.07 23.81
C PHE A 164 -13.87 -17.86 24.43
N PHE A 165 -14.61 -16.78 24.70
CA PHE A 165 -14.05 -15.56 25.30
C PHE A 165 -13.64 -15.75 26.76
N ALA A 166 -14.26 -16.71 27.45
CA ALA A 166 -13.86 -17.12 28.78
C ALA A 166 -12.58 -17.97 28.82
N GLY A 167 -12.00 -18.31 27.67
CA GLY A 167 -10.85 -19.22 27.56
C GLY A 167 -11.19 -20.67 27.92
N LEU A 168 -12.48 -21.02 27.83
CA LEU A 168 -12.99 -22.37 28.07
C LEU A 168 -13.02 -23.15 26.74
N PRO A 169 -12.93 -24.49 26.79
CA PRO A 169 -13.11 -25.32 25.60
C PRO A 169 -14.53 -25.14 25.02
N TYR A 170 -14.64 -25.15 23.70
CA TYR A 170 -15.91 -25.03 22.99
C TYR A 170 -16.77 -26.30 23.18
N GLU A 171 -18.06 -26.10 23.46
CA GLU A 171 -19.08 -27.14 23.52
C GLU A 171 -20.29 -26.74 22.67
N GLU A 172 -20.77 -27.63 21.79
CA GLU A 172 -21.84 -27.31 20.83
C GLU A 172 -23.21 -27.02 21.49
N ASN A 173 -23.44 -27.54 22.70
CA ASN A 173 -24.67 -27.34 23.47
C ASN A 173 -24.34 -26.72 24.84
N GLU A 174 -23.57 -25.64 24.80
CA GLU A 174 -23.14 -24.91 25.99
C GLU A 174 -24.32 -24.40 26.82
N ASN A 175 -24.31 -24.67 28.12
CA ASN A 175 -25.25 -24.08 29.07
C ASN A 175 -24.69 -22.74 29.55
N GLU A 176 -25.30 -21.64 29.10
CA GLU A 176 -24.86 -20.27 29.43
C GLU A 176 -24.76 -20.03 30.95
N ASP A 177 -25.66 -20.59 31.76
CA ASP A 177 -25.63 -20.41 33.22
C ASP A 177 -24.39 -21.05 33.84
N LEU A 178 -23.99 -22.23 33.35
CA LEU A 178 -22.77 -22.91 33.80
C LEU A 178 -21.53 -22.15 33.38
N VAL A 179 -21.52 -21.58 32.18
CA VAL A 179 -20.39 -20.79 31.69
C VAL A 179 -20.26 -19.48 32.45
N MET A 180 -21.37 -18.80 32.73
CA MET A 180 -21.36 -17.62 33.59
C MET A 180 -20.84 -17.94 34.99
N ALA A 181 -21.28 -19.05 35.59
CA ALA A 181 -20.75 -19.50 36.88
C ALA A 181 -19.23 -19.80 36.82
N ASN A 182 -18.76 -20.43 35.74
CA ASN A 182 -17.34 -20.69 35.50
C ASN A 182 -16.54 -19.40 35.27
N ILE A 183 -17.12 -18.42 34.57
CA ILE A 183 -16.52 -17.10 34.41
C ILE A 183 -16.31 -16.52 35.81
N PHE A 184 -17.34 -16.35 36.63
CA PHE A 184 -17.21 -15.71 37.95
C PHE A 184 -16.28 -16.45 38.92
N SER A 185 -16.16 -17.78 38.80
CA SER A 185 -15.29 -18.59 39.67
C SER A 185 -13.85 -18.72 39.17
N ASN A 186 -13.61 -18.66 37.85
CA ASN A 186 -12.25 -18.72 37.30
C ASN A 186 -11.49 -17.41 37.44
N SER A 187 -10.18 -17.55 37.63
CA SER A 187 -9.24 -16.42 37.60
C SER A 187 -9.34 -15.68 36.25
N ALA A 188 -9.36 -14.35 36.30
CA ALA A 188 -9.34 -13.49 35.12
C ALA A 188 -8.15 -13.78 34.18
N ASN A 189 -7.11 -14.47 34.67
CA ASN A 189 -5.94 -14.85 33.88
C ASN A 189 -6.22 -15.89 32.78
N PHE A 190 -7.32 -16.65 32.87
CA PHE A 190 -7.69 -17.64 31.86
C PHE A 190 -8.58 -17.07 30.75
N ARG A 191 -9.20 -15.91 30.98
CA ARG A 191 -10.10 -15.28 30.02
C ARG A 191 -9.32 -14.46 29.01
N LEU A 192 -9.85 -14.34 27.80
CA LEU A 192 -9.29 -13.41 26.82
C LEU A 192 -9.33 -11.99 27.38
N ALA A 193 -8.28 -11.20 27.11
CA ALA A 193 -8.24 -9.83 27.61
C ALA A 193 -9.28 -8.97 26.88
N GLU A 194 -10.11 -8.25 27.64
CA GLU A 194 -11.21 -7.46 27.09
C GLU A 194 -10.69 -6.41 26.10
N SER A 195 -9.54 -5.78 26.39
CA SER A 195 -8.89 -4.83 25.49
C SER A 195 -8.47 -5.46 24.16
N SER A 196 -8.05 -6.73 24.16
CA SER A 196 -7.68 -7.43 22.93
C SER A 196 -8.90 -7.74 22.08
N ILE A 197 -10.00 -8.19 22.70
CA ILE A 197 -11.28 -8.44 22.03
C ILE A 197 -11.78 -7.15 21.40
N ILE A 198 -11.90 -6.07 22.20
CA ILE A 198 -12.38 -4.77 21.72
C ILE A 198 -11.53 -4.29 20.53
N THR A 199 -10.20 -4.36 20.63
CA THR A 199 -9.30 -3.92 19.55
C THR A 199 -9.54 -4.68 18.25
N LEU A 200 -9.65 -6.01 18.32
CA LEU A 200 -9.82 -6.86 17.13
C LEU A 200 -11.21 -6.71 16.51
N PHE A 201 -12.27 -6.67 17.32
CA PHE A 201 -13.63 -6.50 16.83
C PHE A 201 -13.88 -5.09 16.27
N SER A 202 -13.38 -4.04 16.94
CA SER A 202 -13.47 -2.67 16.40
C SER A 202 -12.70 -2.48 15.10
N PHE A 203 -11.66 -3.28 14.84
CA PHE A 203 -10.96 -3.24 13.56
C PHE A 203 -11.79 -3.84 12.42
N VAL A 204 -12.55 -4.90 12.69
CA VAL A 204 -13.40 -5.57 11.69
C VAL A 204 -14.69 -4.78 11.42
N GLU A 205 -15.15 -3.99 12.39
CA GLU A 205 -16.33 -3.14 12.24
C GLU A 205 -16.12 -2.08 11.13
N TYR A 206 -17.05 -2.05 10.17
CA TYR A 206 -17.08 -0.99 9.17
C TYR A 206 -17.62 0.31 9.76
N PRO A 207 -17.10 1.48 9.35
CA PRO A 207 -17.70 2.76 9.70
C PRO A 207 -19.19 2.79 9.34
N LYS A 208 -20.02 3.43 10.17
CA LYS A 208 -21.47 3.55 9.91
C LYS A 208 -21.79 4.31 8.63
N ASP A 209 -20.87 5.13 8.19
CA ASP A 209 -20.87 5.94 6.98
C ASP A 209 -20.06 5.29 5.84
N PHE A 210 -19.68 4.01 5.95
CA PHE A 210 -19.02 3.30 4.87
C PHE A 210 -19.92 3.25 3.64
N ASN A 211 -19.52 3.98 2.60
CA ASN A 211 -20.16 3.96 1.30
C ASN A 211 -19.57 2.80 0.49
N ASP A 212 -20.41 1.88 0.02
CA ASP A 212 -19.94 0.82 -0.87
C ASP A 212 -19.35 1.47 -2.14
N PRO A 213 -18.05 1.26 -2.44
CA PRO A 213 -17.43 1.84 -3.63
C PRO A 213 -17.97 1.24 -4.93
N LEU A 214 -18.72 0.13 -4.87
CA LEU A 214 -19.43 -0.41 -6.00
C LEU A 214 -20.66 0.46 -6.28
N ASP A 215 -20.60 1.20 -7.38
CA ASP A 215 -21.70 2.03 -7.85
C ASP A 215 -22.96 1.19 -8.05
N ASP A 216 -24.04 1.57 -7.37
CA ASP A 216 -25.38 0.98 -7.53
C ASP A 216 -25.88 1.05 -8.99
N SER A 217 -25.29 1.89 -9.84
CA SER A 217 -25.59 1.95 -11.27
C SER A 217 -25.27 0.65 -12.03
N MET A 218 -24.46 -0.24 -11.47
CA MET A 218 -24.22 -1.59 -12.02
C MET A 218 -25.27 -2.62 -11.58
N ILE A 219 -26.17 -2.27 -10.67
CA ILE A 219 -27.25 -3.16 -10.24
C ILE A 219 -28.29 -3.19 -11.36
N LEU A 220 -28.53 -4.39 -11.90
CA LEU A 220 -29.57 -4.60 -12.90
C LEU A 220 -30.95 -4.23 -12.32
N ASP A 221 -31.55 -3.14 -12.79
CA ASP A 221 -32.80 -2.55 -12.28
C ASP A 221 -34.01 -3.49 -12.24
N SER A 222 -33.97 -4.61 -12.97
CA SER A 222 -35.06 -5.60 -12.95
C SER A 222 -34.68 -6.84 -12.16
N SER A 223 -35.56 -7.25 -11.25
CA SER A 223 -35.49 -8.54 -10.54
C SER A 223 -35.28 -9.72 -11.49
N ILE A 224 -35.85 -9.64 -12.71
CA ILE A 224 -35.69 -10.63 -13.78
C ILE A 224 -34.24 -10.69 -14.28
N ALA A 225 -33.58 -9.55 -14.47
CA ALA A 225 -32.20 -9.50 -14.92
C ALA A 225 -31.22 -9.94 -13.82
N LEU A 226 -31.49 -9.58 -12.56
CA LEU A 226 -30.78 -10.09 -11.37
C LEU A 226 -30.89 -11.62 -11.26
N GLU A 227 -32.07 -12.19 -11.45
CA GLU A 227 -32.31 -13.64 -11.37
C GLU A 227 -31.76 -14.41 -12.58
N LYS A 228 -31.74 -13.79 -13.76
CA LYS A 228 -31.02 -14.29 -14.93
C LYS A 228 -29.52 -14.31 -14.67
N TRP A 229 -28.94 -13.22 -14.15
CA TRP A 229 -27.52 -13.12 -13.83
C TRP A 229 -27.09 -14.11 -12.74
N ARG A 230 -27.89 -14.29 -11.67
CA ARG A 230 -27.66 -15.31 -10.63
C ARG A 230 -27.64 -16.74 -11.20
N ARG A 231 -28.59 -17.08 -12.09
CA ARG A 231 -28.60 -18.39 -12.77
C ARG A 231 -27.42 -18.57 -13.71
N GLU A 232 -27.10 -17.56 -14.50
CA GLU A 232 -26.05 -17.64 -15.53
C GLU A 232 -24.64 -17.62 -14.92
N GLY A 233 -24.38 -16.74 -13.96
CA GLY A 233 -23.10 -16.67 -13.23
C GLY A 233 -22.79 -17.94 -12.43
N GLY A 234 -23.80 -18.51 -11.75
CA GLY A 234 -23.68 -19.81 -11.09
C GLY A 234 -23.46 -20.96 -12.10
N MET A 235 -24.16 -20.95 -13.25
CA MET A 235 -24.00 -21.98 -14.27
C MET A 235 -22.67 -21.93 -15.02
N ILE A 236 -22.04 -20.76 -15.22
CA ILE A 236 -20.76 -20.68 -15.93
C ILE A 236 -19.64 -21.35 -15.12
N MET A 237 -19.61 -21.14 -13.80
CA MET A 237 -18.67 -21.82 -12.89
C MET A 237 -18.92 -23.32 -12.82
N VAL A 238 -20.18 -23.74 -12.66
CA VAL A 238 -20.56 -25.16 -12.61
C VAL A 238 -20.27 -25.87 -13.93
N LYS A 239 -20.54 -25.23 -15.09
CA LYS A 239 -20.22 -25.79 -16.41
C LYS A 239 -18.72 -25.91 -16.64
N LYS A 240 -17.92 -24.93 -16.19
CA LYS A 240 -16.45 -24.99 -16.29
C LYS A 240 -15.88 -26.12 -15.42
N HIS A 241 -16.36 -26.28 -14.20
CA HIS A 241 -15.93 -27.35 -13.30
C HIS A 241 -16.41 -28.74 -13.75
N ALA A 242 -17.65 -28.86 -14.22
CA ALA A 242 -18.18 -30.11 -14.77
C ALA A 242 -17.46 -30.52 -16.07
N ALA A 243 -17.15 -29.56 -16.96
CA ALA A 243 -16.37 -29.82 -18.16
C ALA A 243 -14.95 -30.31 -17.80
N ASN A 244 -14.26 -29.63 -16.89
CA ASN A 244 -12.93 -30.04 -16.42
C ASN A 244 -12.95 -31.43 -15.78
N TYR A 245 -13.97 -31.73 -14.95
CA TYR A 245 -14.15 -33.04 -14.33
C TYR A 245 -14.39 -34.15 -15.37
N LEU A 246 -15.23 -33.90 -16.37
CA LEU A 246 -15.48 -34.85 -17.47
C LEU A 246 -14.25 -35.08 -18.34
N THR A 247 -13.42 -34.04 -18.59
CA THR A 247 -12.16 -34.20 -19.32
C THR A 247 -11.19 -35.09 -18.57
N ILE A 248 -11.05 -34.92 -17.24
CA ILE A 248 -10.21 -35.78 -16.38
C ILE A 248 -10.68 -37.24 -16.47
N LEU A 249 -11.99 -37.49 -16.36
CA LEU A 249 -12.55 -38.85 -16.43
C LEU A 249 -12.33 -39.51 -17.80
N ILE A 250 -12.40 -38.73 -18.88
CA ILE A 250 -12.16 -39.25 -20.25
C ILE A 250 -10.69 -39.60 -20.45
N ASP A 251 -9.77 -38.77 -19.96
CA ASP A 251 -8.33 -39.00 -20.09
C ASP A 251 -7.85 -40.16 -19.22
N GLU A 252 -8.40 -40.33 -18.01
CA GLU A 252 -8.13 -41.50 -17.17
C GLU A 252 -8.60 -42.80 -17.84
N ASN A 253 -9.82 -42.82 -18.40
CA ASN A 253 -10.34 -43.99 -19.09
C ASN A 253 -9.50 -44.37 -20.33
N LYS A 254 -8.99 -43.40 -21.09
CA LYS A 254 -8.06 -43.65 -22.20
C LYS A 254 -6.76 -44.29 -21.70
N LYS A 255 -6.19 -43.78 -20.61
CA LYS A 255 -4.96 -44.30 -20.02
C LYS A 255 -5.10 -45.76 -19.57
N TYR A 256 -6.26 -46.13 -19.02
CA TYR A 256 -6.54 -47.52 -18.64
C TYR A 256 -6.76 -48.43 -19.86
N SER A 257 -7.43 -47.97 -20.91
CA SER A 257 -7.62 -48.79 -22.11
C SER A 257 -6.32 -49.05 -22.86
N THR A 258 -5.41 -48.07 -22.94
CA THR A 258 -4.09 -48.25 -23.57
C THR A 258 -3.24 -49.29 -22.81
N ARG A 259 -3.23 -49.25 -21.47
CA ARG A 259 -2.51 -50.25 -20.65
C ARG A 259 -3.09 -51.66 -20.78
N ALA A 260 -4.41 -51.79 -20.89
CA ALA A 260 -5.05 -53.10 -21.09
C ALA A 260 -4.67 -53.73 -22.43
N ILE A 261 -4.54 -52.92 -23.48
CA ILE A 261 -4.10 -53.38 -24.81
C ILE A 261 -2.62 -53.79 -24.78
N GLU A 262 -1.75 -53.01 -24.13
CA GLU A 262 -0.32 -53.34 -23.99
C GLU A 262 -0.09 -54.65 -23.24
N ASN A 263 -0.88 -54.93 -22.19
CA ASN A 263 -0.77 -56.17 -21.41
C ASN A 263 -1.35 -57.42 -22.11
N THR A 264 -2.10 -57.25 -23.20
CA THR A 264 -2.70 -58.38 -23.94
C THR A 264 -1.82 -58.82 -25.12
N ILE A 265 -0.82 -58.01 -25.50
CA ILE A 265 0.06 -58.23 -26.66
C ILE A 265 1.44 -58.82 -26.27
N LEU A 266 1.70 -58.96 -24.96
CA LEU A 266 2.88 -59.65 -24.41
C LEU A 266 2.54 -61.08 -23.97
#